data_AF-A0A076H1U8-F1
#
_entry.id   AF-A0A076H1U8-F1
#
_cell.length_a   1.000
_cell.length_b   1.000
_cell.length_c   1.000
_cell.angle_alpha   90.00
_cell.angle_beta   90.00
_cell.angle_gamma   90.00
#
_symmetry.space_group_name_H-M   'P 1'
#
loop_
_entity.id
_entity.type
_entity.pdbx_description
1 polymer ?
#
loop_
_entity_poly.entity_id
_entity_poly.type
_entity_poly.pdbx_seq_one_letter_code
_entity_poly.pdbx_strand_id
1 'polypeptide(L)' 'MSRATKLISRLDRALSRHESFGDNPDAFVDELFADVEDLVKGLEQKSKPEHWAEIYVERDRARIKQGVLNRVMARGSE' A
#
# COMPACT_ATOMS: atom_id res chain seq x y z
N MET A 1 15.77 9.07 -3.80
CA MET A 1 14.51 8.37 -3.47
C MET A 1 13.59 9.36 -2.77
N SER A 2 12.40 9.62 -3.32
CA SER A 2 11.45 10.58 -2.75
C SER A 2 10.92 10.07 -1.40
N ARG A 3 10.29 10.94 -0.60
CA ARG A 3 9.64 10.49 0.65
C ARG A 3 8.48 9.53 0.39
N ALA A 4 7.75 9.75 -0.69
CA ALA A 4 6.67 8.86 -1.11
C ALA A 4 7.22 7.49 -1.50
N THR A 5 8.28 7.44 -2.31
CA THR A 5 8.95 6.18 -2.65
C THR A 5 9.41 5.43 -1.38
N LYS A 6 9.98 6.13 -0.39
CA LYS A 6 10.39 5.51 0.88
C LYS A 6 9.21 4.94 1.67
N LEU A 7 8.08 5.67 1.72
CA LEU A 7 6.86 5.21 2.37
C LEU A 7 6.35 3.93 1.70
N ILE A 8 6.23 3.95 0.37
CA ILE A 8 5.75 2.81 -0.43
C ILE A 8 6.66 1.59 -0.20
N SER A 9 7.98 1.76 -0.30
CA SER A 9 8.92 0.65 -0.07
C SER A 9 8.89 0.10 1.36
N ARG A 10 8.63 0.95 2.37
CA ARG A 10 8.48 0.52 3.76
C ARG A 10 7.20 -0.29 3.95
N LEU A 11 6.10 0.15 3.34
CA LEU A 11 4.82 -0.55 3.34
C LEU A 11 4.92 -1.90 2.62
N ASP A 12 5.51 -1.95 1.43
CA ASP A 12 5.73 -3.20 0.69
C ASP A 12 6.52 -4.22 1.51
N ARG A 13 7.57 -3.76 2.20
CA ARG A 13 8.38 -4.60 3.08
C ARG A 13 7.61 -5.07 4.32
N ALA A 14 6.70 -4.25 4.85
CA ALA A 14 5.86 -4.67 5.97
C ALA A 14 4.87 -5.74 5.51
N LEU A 15 4.16 -5.49 4.39
CA LEU A 15 3.24 -6.45 3.77
C LEU A 15 3.93 -7.79 3.45
N SER A 16 5.15 -7.76 2.91
CA SER A 16 5.88 -8.99 2.54
C SER A 16 6.30 -9.86 3.73
N ARG A 17 6.19 -9.38 4.97
CA ARG A 17 6.49 -10.16 6.18
C ARG A 17 5.33 -11.05 6.61
N HIS A 18 4.12 -10.78 6.13
CA HIS A 18 2.95 -11.59 6.43
C HIS A 18 2.87 -12.73 5.40
N GLU A 19 2.84 -13.97 5.89
CA GLU A 19 2.63 -15.15 5.05
C GLU A 19 1.17 -15.27 4.59
N SER A 20 0.23 -14.71 5.35
CA SER A 20 -1.21 -14.66 5.05
C SER A 20 -1.87 -13.48 5.77
N PHE A 21 -2.99 -13.01 5.21
CA PHE A 21 -3.84 -11.97 5.80
C PHE A 21 -5.19 -12.53 6.31
N GLY A 22 -5.39 -13.84 6.24
CA GLY A 22 -6.63 -14.50 6.67
C GLY A 22 -7.87 -14.03 5.91
N ASP A 23 -9.04 -14.15 6.55
CA ASP A 23 -10.34 -13.82 5.96
C ASP A 23 -10.67 -12.32 6.04
N ASN A 24 -9.92 -11.54 6.82
CA ASN A 24 -10.11 -10.10 6.96
C ASN A 24 -8.80 -9.32 6.80
N PRO A 25 -8.29 -9.15 5.57
CA PRO A 25 -7.06 -8.41 5.30
C PRO A 25 -7.10 -6.95 5.75
N ASP A 26 -8.29 -6.33 5.78
CA ASP A 26 -8.46 -4.93 6.17
C ASP A 26 -8.15 -4.68 7.65
N ALA A 27 -8.17 -5.72 8.49
CA ALA A 27 -7.80 -5.62 9.90
C ALA A 27 -6.32 -5.24 10.13
N PHE A 28 -5.45 -5.44 9.14
CA PHE A 28 -4.02 -5.12 9.22
C PHE A 28 -3.71 -3.66 8.87
N VAL A 29 -4.69 -2.89 8.37
CA VAL A 29 -4.45 -1.52 7.90
C VAL A 29 -3.91 -0.62 8.99
N ASP A 30 -4.50 -0.65 10.19
CA ASP A 30 -4.09 0.21 11.31
C ASP A 30 -2.66 -0.13 11.78
N GLU A 31 -2.33 -1.42 11.87
CA GLU A 31 -0.99 -1.90 12.21
C GLU A 31 0.05 -1.43 11.18
N LEU A 32 -0.23 -1.66 9.89
CA LEU A 32 0.68 -1.29 8.81
C LEU A 32 0.82 0.22 8.64
N PHE A 33 -0.25 0.98 8.92
CA PHE A 33 -0.23 2.44 8.90
C PHE A 33 0.62 2.99 10.04
N ALA A 34 0.50 2.44 11.25
CA ALA A 34 1.37 2.80 12.37
C ALA A 34 2.86 2.60 12.01
N ASP A 35 3.17 1.54 11.26
CA ASP A 35 4.52 1.21 10.80
C ASP A 35 5.15 2.24 9.84
N VAL A 36 4.32 3.08 9.21
CA VAL A 36 4.73 4.14 8.27
C VAL A 36 4.35 5.55 8.71
N GLU A 37 3.74 5.71 9.89
CA GLU A 37 3.14 6.97 10.35
C GLU A 37 4.15 8.14 10.36
N ASP A 38 5.38 7.90 10.80
CA ASP A 38 6.44 8.92 10.82
C ASP A 38 6.80 9.42 9.42
N LEU A 39 6.72 8.54 8.40
CA LEU A 39 6.96 8.93 7.01
C LEU A 39 5.79 9.76 6.47
N VAL A 40 4.56 9.46 6.88
CA VAL A 40 3.35 10.24 6.56
C VAL A 40 3.47 11.64 7.15
N LYS A 41 3.77 11.77 8.45
CA LYS A 41 4.01 13.07 9.11
C LYS A 41 5.08 13.87 8.38
N GLY A 42 6.16 13.21 7.94
CA GLY A 42 7.22 13.83 7.15
C GLY A 42 6.77 14.31 5.76
N LEU A 43 5.81 13.63 5.13
CA LEU A 43 5.21 14.05 3.85
C LEU A 43 4.32 15.27 4.04
N GLU A 44 3.50 15.29 5.08
CA GLU A 44 2.60 16.40 5.40
C GLU A 44 3.36 17.70 5.68
N GLN A 45 4.40 17.63 6.52
CA GLN A 45 5.18 18.81 6.94
C GLN A 45 5.97 19.49 5.81
N LYS A 46 6.32 18.76 4.74
CA LYS A 46 6.98 19.35 3.55
C LYS A 46 6.22 18.95 2.30
N SER A 47 4.91 19.13 2.35
CA SER A 47 3.97 18.78 1.29
C SER A 47 4.39 19.48 -0.01
N LYS A 48 4.85 18.67 -0.97
CA LYS A 48 5.07 19.07 -2.35
C LYS A 48 4.09 18.25 -3.20
N PRO A 49 3.36 18.86 -4.15
CA PRO A 49 2.38 18.15 -4.97
C PRO A 49 2.94 16.88 -5.64
N GLU A 50 4.22 16.90 -6.02
CA GLU A 50 4.89 15.79 -6.69
C GLU A 50 5.02 14.55 -5.79
N HIS A 51 5.19 14.73 -4.47
CA HIS A 51 5.25 13.60 -3.54
C HIS A 51 3.90 12.89 -3.41
N TRP A 52 2.79 13.63 -3.46
CA TRP A 52 1.46 13.05 -3.40
C TRP A 52 1.06 12.36 -4.71
N ALA A 53 1.56 12.86 -5.85
CA ALA A 53 1.33 12.23 -7.15
C ALA A 53 1.83 10.77 -7.18
N GLU A 54 3.01 10.49 -6.62
CA GLU A 54 3.54 9.12 -6.52
C GLU A 54 2.62 8.21 -5.68
N ILE A 55 2.08 8.72 -4.56
CA ILE A 55 1.16 7.97 -3.70
C ILE A 55 -0.15 7.67 -4.44
N TYR A 56 -0.68 8.63 -5.20
CA TYR A 56 -1.89 8.42 -6.00
C TYR A 56 -1.67 7.36 -7.09
N VAL A 57 -0.53 7.41 -7.77
CA VAL A 57 -0.17 6.41 -8.79
C VAL A 57 -0.11 5.01 -8.17
N GLU A 58 0.53 4.84 -7.01
CA GLU A 58 0.61 3.52 -6.38
C GLU A 58 -0.72 3.03 -5.81
N ARG A 59 -1.57 3.92 -5.28
CA ARG A 59 -2.94 3.57 -4.91
C ARG A 59 -3.72 3.02 -6.12
N ASP A 60 -3.60 3.68 -7.28
CA ASP A 60 -4.32 3.27 -8.48
C ASP A 60 -3.75 1.96 -9.06
N ARG A 61 -2.43 1.75 -8.98
CA ARG A 61 -1.80 0.46 -9.30
C ARG A 61 -2.30 -0.66 -8.38
N ALA A 62 -2.40 -0.43 -7.07
CA ALA A 62 -2.94 -1.41 -6.13
C ALA A 62 -4.38 -1.80 -6.46
N ARG A 63 -5.24 -0.82 -6.78
CA ARG A 63 -6.63 -1.06 -7.22
C ARG A 63 -6.71 -1.90 -8.49
N ILE A 64 -5.89 -1.57 -9.50
CA ILE A 64 -5.83 -2.35 -10.75
C ILE A 64 -5.37 -3.79 -10.45
N LYS A 65 -4.33 -3.95 -9.62
CA LYS A 65 -3.80 -5.27 -9.22
C LYS A 65 -4.86 -6.11 -8.51
N GLN A 66 -5.58 -5.52 -7.56
CA GLN A 66 -6.71 -6.16 -6.89
C GLN A 66 -7.78 -6.63 -7.91
N GLY A 67 -8.16 -5.77 -8.85
CA GLY A 67 -9.14 -6.12 -9.89
C GLY A 67 -8.68 -7.30 -10.78
N VAL A 68 -7.39 -7.35 -11.13
CA VAL A 68 -6.83 -8.49 -11.88
C VAL A 68 -6.85 -9.77 -11.05
N LEU A 69 -6.41 -9.72 -9.78
CA LEU A 69 -6.38 -10.88 -8.89
C LEU A 69 -7.78 -11.45 -8.65
N ASN A 70 -8.79 -10.59 -8.45
CA ASN A 70 -10.18 -11.01 -8.32
C ASN A 70 -10.66 -11.78 -9.55
N ARG A 71 -10.31 -11.33 -10.76
CA ARG A 71 -10.63 -12.05 -12.01
C ARG A 71 -9.92 -13.41 -12.10
N VAL A 72 -8.68 -13.49 -11.61
CA VAL A 72 -7.93 -14.76 -11.55
C VAL A 72 -8.61 -15.74 -10.59
N MET A 73 -8.98 -15.29 -9.40
CA MET A 73 -9.70 -16.09 -8.41
C MET A 73 -11.05 -16.59 -8.94
N ALA A 74 -11.80 -15.73 -9.61
CA ALA A 74 -13.08 -16.11 -10.21
C ALA A 74 -12.93 -17.27 -11.21
N ARG A 75 -11.89 -17.24 -12.06
CA ARG A 75 -11.60 -18.33 -13.02
C ARG A 75 -11.08 -19.60 -12.38
N GLY A 76 -10.37 -19.51 -11.26
CA GLY A 76 -9.88 -20.68 -10.53
C GLY A 76 -10.94 -21.37 -9.67
N SER A 77 -12.11 -20.74 -9.50
CA SER A 77 -13.26 -21.28 -8.76
C SER A 77 -14.29 -21.95 -9.66
N GLU A 78 -14.08 -21.94 -10.98
CA GLU A 78 -14.83 -22.68 -12.01
C GLU A 78 -14.22 -24.08 -12.23
#